data_AF-A0A9Q5BUS6-F1
#
_entry.id   AF-A0A9Q5BUS6-F1
#
_cell.length_a   1.000
_cell.length_b   1.000
_cell.length_c   1.000
_cell.angle_alpha   90.00
_cell.angle_beta   90.00
_cell.angle_gamma   90.00
#
_symmetry.space_group_name_H-M   'P 1'
#
loop_
_entity.id
_entity.type
_entity.pdbx_description
1 polymer ?
#
loop_
_entity_poly.entity_id
_entity_poly.type
_entity_poly.pdbx_seq_one_letter_code
_entity_poly.pdbx_strand_id
1 'polypeptide(L)'
;MKRLIGTIIALFAFLVAAFVFENNKQTAEQKRPTVGILQTLSHPALDQIHQGIIQGLKDEGYVENKNVKIDFQNAQGDQSNLKSMSDHFKQENAALTIGIATPAVQSLANQAGNIPVIMGAVSDPIGAHLVKSMTRPGGKVTGVQDRQPIPAQLKLLQTILPKAKKIGVIYTSSDDSSTAEYHEFKKLAEAQGITVRPYTITSTNDIEQVAQTMAGKVQAVYVPTDNTVASGIATLLKATNAAKIPVFPAADTMVKSGGLATRCVSQFDMGVLTGKMAGQILKGKNLATTPVKRVTSYETVINQKAADELNIHIPNQVLQAVHKKGRIIK
;
A
#
# COMPACT_ATOMS: atom_id res chain seq x y z
N MET A 1 42.24 -31.83 55.76
CA MET A 1 42.16 -30.44 55.23
C MET A 1 42.38 -30.35 53.72
N LYS A 2 43.49 -30.85 53.15
CA LYS A 2 43.76 -30.75 51.69
C LYS A 2 42.67 -31.35 50.78
N ARG A 3 42.09 -32.49 51.17
CA ARG A 3 40.98 -33.13 50.41
C ARG A 3 39.68 -32.32 50.44
N LEU A 4 39.39 -31.63 51.54
CA LEU A 4 38.19 -30.81 51.71
C LEU A 4 38.27 -29.51 50.90
N ILE A 5 39.46 -28.90 50.85
CA ILE A 5 39.72 -27.69 50.06
C ILE A 5 39.59 -28.00 48.56
N GLY A 6 40.07 -29.18 48.11
CA GLY A 6 39.92 -29.62 46.73
C GLY A 6 38.45 -29.78 46.30
N THR A 7 37.59 -30.33 47.16
CA THR A 7 36.16 -30.46 46.86
C THR A 7 35.45 -29.12 46.78
N ILE A 8 35.79 -28.17 47.66
CA ILE A 8 35.19 -26.82 47.64
C ILE A 8 35.55 -26.07 46.34
N ILE A 9 36.80 -26.15 45.90
CA ILE A 9 37.26 -25.52 44.65
C ILE A 9 36.54 -26.13 43.44
N ALA A 10 36.40 -27.45 43.39
CA ALA A 10 35.69 -28.14 42.31
C ALA A 10 34.20 -27.76 42.27
N LEU A 11 33.54 -27.64 43.43
CA LEU A 11 32.14 -27.23 43.52
C LEU A 11 31.94 -25.78 43.05
N PHE A 12 32.86 -24.89 43.43
CA PHE A 12 32.80 -23.49 43.03
C PHE A 12 33.03 -23.31 41.53
N ALA A 13 33.99 -24.04 40.95
CA ALA A 13 34.23 -24.04 39.51
C ALA A 13 33.01 -24.57 38.72
N PHE A 14 32.33 -25.60 39.24
CA PHE A 14 31.10 -26.12 38.66
C PHE A 14 29.95 -25.10 38.71
N LEU A 15 29.79 -24.40 39.84
CA LEU A 15 28.76 -23.36 39.98
C LEU A 15 29.01 -22.17 39.06
N VAL A 16 30.26 -21.74 38.90
CA VAL A 16 30.62 -20.67 37.95
C VAL A 16 30.38 -21.11 36.50
N ALA A 17 30.75 -22.35 36.16
CA ALA A 17 30.50 -22.89 34.83
C ALA A 17 29.00 -23.01 34.53
N ALA A 18 28.20 -23.48 35.50
CA ALA A 18 26.74 -23.56 35.39
C ALA A 18 26.12 -22.17 35.21
N PHE A 19 26.54 -21.18 36.01
CA PHE A 19 26.07 -19.80 35.91
C PHE A 19 26.41 -19.15 34.56
N VAL A 20 27.63 -19.37 34.04
CA VAL A 20 28.04 -18.88 32.72
C VAL A 20 27.25 -19.58 31.60
N PHE A 21 27.00 -20.88 31.72
CA PHE A 21 26.25 -21.65 30.74
C PHE A 21 24.76 -21.27 30.73
N GLU A 22 24.19 -20.96 31.89
CA GLU A 22 22.80 -20.54 32.07
C GLU A 22 22.60 -19.10 31.59
N ASN A 23 23.52 -18.18 31.88
CA ASN A 23 23.54 -16.83 31.28
C ASN A 23 23.71 -16.89 29.76
N ASN A 24 24.58 -17.76 29.22
CA ASN A 24 24.72 -17.92 27.77
C ASN A 24 23.45 -18.50 27.12
N LYS A 25 22.70 -19.39 27.81
CA LYS A 25 21.39 -19.87 27.35
C LYS A 25 20.32 -18.77 27.38
N GLN A 26 20.28 -17.93 28.42
CA GLN A 26 19.39 -16.77 28.48
C GLN A 26 19.74 -15.70 27.43
N THR A 27 21.00 -15.61 27.01
CA THR A 27 21.44 -14.69 25.95
C THR A 27 21.21 -15.26 24.54
N ALA A 28 21.01 -16.57 24.41
CA ALA A 28 20.82 -17.27 23.14
C ALA A 28 19.35 -17.52 22.76
N GLU A 29 18.39 -17.10 23.59
CA GLU A 29 17.01 -16.94 23.13
C GLU A 29 16.94 -15.61 22.37
N GLN A 30 17.27 -15.65 21.08
CA GLN A 30 17.07 -14.51 20.17
C GLN A 30 15.61 -14.07 20.33
N LYS A 31 15.38 -12.97 21.08
CA LYS A 31 14.04 -12.38 21.24
C LYS A 31 13.52 -12.15 19.82
N ARG A 32 12.51 -12.94 19.46
CA ARG A 32 11.89 -12.90 18.14
C ARG A 32 11.37 -11.47 17.95
N PRO A 33 11.90 -10.68 16.99
CA PRO A 33 11.43 -9.32 16.80
C PRO A 33 9.95 -9.33 16.44
N THR A 34 9.20 -8.39 17.01
CA THR A 34 7.81 -8.13 16.61
C THR A 34 7.81 -7.12 15.47
N VAL A 35 7.18 -7.47 14.36
CA VAL A 35 6.86 -6.56 13.25
C VAL A 35 5.38 -6.24 13.33
N GLY A 36 5.05 -4.99 13.63
CA GLY A 36 3.67 -4.51 13.60
C GLY A 36 3.28 -4.09 12.18
N ILE A 37 2.18 -4.61 11.65
CA ILE A 37 1.64 -4.20 10.34
C ILE A 37 0.30 -3.51 10.59
N LEU A 38 0.21 -2.22 10.24
CA LEU A 38 -1.05 -1.45 10.29
C LEU A 38 -1.60 -1.27 8.88
N GLN A 39 -2.78 -1.80 8.61
CA GLN A 39 -3.51 -1.56 7.38
C GLN A 39 -4.65 -0.57 7.62
N THR A 40 -4.79 0.40 6.71
CA THR A 40 -5.81 1.45 6.86
C THR A 40 -7.23 0.87 6.84
N LEU A 41 -7.55 0.03 5.85
CA LEU A 41 -8.83 -0.67 5.73
C LEU A 41 -8.72 -1.89 4.81
N SER A 42 -9.77 -2.71 4.70
CA SER A 42 -9.79 -3.88 3.81
C SER A 42 -10.24 -3.54 2.39
N HIS A 43 -9.38 -3.78 1.40
CA HIS A 43 -9.75 -3.95 0.01
C HIS A 43 -8.64 -4.71 -0.74
N PRO A 44 -8.93 -5.34 -1.89
CA PRO A 44 -8.01 -6.31 -2.49
C PRO A 44 -6.60 -5.80 -2.81
N ALA A 45 -6.43 -4.50 -3.08
CA ALA A 45 -5.10 -3.93 -3.33
C ALA A 45 -4.21 -3.93 -2.07
N LEU A 46 -4.75 -3.50 -0.92
CA LEU A 46 -3.98 -3.49 0.34
C LEU A 46 -3.73 -4.91 0.82
N ASP A 47 -4.68 -5.82 0.61
CA ASP A 47 -4.51 -7.23 0.94
C ASP A 47 -3.38 -7.88 0.12
N GLN A 48 -3.26 -7.52 -1.17
CA GLN A 48 -2.13 -7.94 -2.00
C GLN A 48 -0.79 -7.34 -1.54
N ILE A 49 -0.78 -6.07 -1.11
CA ILE A 49 0.41 -5.45 -0.50
C ILE A 49 0.80 -6.20 0.77
N HIS A 50 -0.17 -6.51 1.65
CA HIS A 50 0.07 -7.28 2.87
C HIS A 50 0.67 -8.65 2.56
N GLN A 51 0.07 -9.42 1.65
CA GLN A 51 0.61 -10.71 1.20
C GLN A 51 2.03 -10.59 0.65
N GLY A 52 2.30 -9.55 -0.15
CA GLY A 52 3.63 -9.24 -0.65
C GLY A 52 4.61 -8.94 0.47
N ILE A 53 4.22 -8.17 1.49
CA ILE A 53 5.06 -7.85 2.66
C ILE A 53 5.51 -9.13 3.37
N ILE A 54 4.58 -10.07 3.62
CA ILE A 54 4.90 -11.36 4.23
C ILE A 54 5.92 -12.13 3.39
N GLN A 55 5.72 -12.17 2.07
CA GLN A 55 6.67 -12.80 1.15
C GLN A 55 8.04 -12.10 1.13
N GLY A 56 8.07 -10.76 1.15
CA GLY A 56 9.31 -9.98 1.16
C GLY A 56 10.11 -10.15 2.47
N LEU A 57 9.42 -10.24 3.61
CA LEU A 57 10.04 -10.58 4.89
C LEU A 57 10.64 -12.00 4.85
N LYS A 58 9.89 -12.96 4.30
CA LYS A 58 10.35 -14.34 4.10
C LYS A 58 11.59 -14.43 3.19
N ASP A 59 11.62 -13.66 2.11
CA ASP A 59 12.78 -13.57 1.20
C ASP A 59 14.03 -13.02 1.92
N GLU A 60 13.85 -12.17 2.91
CA GLU A 60 14.93 -11.67 3.78
C GLU A 60 15.23 -12.62 4.96
N GLY A 61 14.60 -13.79 5.04
CA GLY A 61 14.84 -14.81 6.06
C GLY A 61 13.98 -14.68 7.32
N TYR A 62 12.99 -13.78 7.35
CA TYR A 62 12.04 -13.64 8.45
C TYR A 62 10.76 -14.40 8.16
N VAL A 63 10.57 -15.53 8.84
CA VAL A 63 9.41 -16.42 8.71
C VAL A 63 8.57 -16.33 9.97
N GLU A 64 7.31 -15.96 9.80
CA GLU A 64 6.33 -15.81 10.88
C GLU A 64 6.28 -17.06 11.76
N ASN A 65 6.19 -16.86 13.08
CA ASN A 65 6.15 -17.88 14.12
C ASN A 65 7.40 -18.78 14.24
N LYS A 66 8.38 -18.61 13.34
CA LYS A 66 9.69 -19.26 13.43
C LYS A 66 10.73 -18.33 14.05
N ASN A 67 10.94 -17.15 13.48
CA ASN A 67 11.95 -16.20 13.93
C ASN A 67 11.50 -14.72 13.89
N VAL A 68 10.24 -14.45 13.55
CA VAL A 68 9.60 -13.14 13.67
C VAL A 68 8.16 -13.32 14.18
N LYS A 69 7.68 -12.43 15.05
CA LYS A 69 6.25 -12.28 15.38
C LYS A 69 5.69 -11.22 14.45
N ILE A 70 4.64 -11.54 13.70
CA ILE A 70 3.91 -10.55 12.91
C ILE A 70 2.63 -10.21 13.66
N ASP A 71 2.45 -8.95 13.98
CA ASP A 71 1.23 -8.43 14.62
C ASP A 71 0.49 -7.58 13.60
N PHE A 72 -0.54 -8.15 12.98
CA PHE A 72 -1.34 -7.48 11.96
C PHE A 72 -2.57 -6.84 12.58
N GLN A 73 -2.74 -5.54 12.31
CA GLN A 73 -3.87 -4.73 12.74
C GLN A 73 -4.50 -4.04 11.53
N ASN A 74 -5.83 -4.03 11.46
CA ASN A 74 -6.56 -3.36 10.39
C ASN A 74 -7.56 -2.38 11.01
N ALA A 75 -7.39 -1.09 10.70
CA ALA A 75 -8.15 -0.02 11.32
C ALA A 75 -9.59 0.11 10.80
N GLN A 76 -9.97 -0.63 9.76
CA GLN A 76 -11.31 -0.60 9.16
C GLN A 76 -11.74 0.81 8.70
N GLY A 77 -10.78 1.63 8.28
CA GLY A 77 -11.01 3.00 7.82
C GLY A 77 -11.24 4.01 8.95
N ASP A 78 -11.15 3.59 10.21
CA ASP A 78 -11.42 4.43 11.36
C ASP A 78 -10.15 5.07 11.95
N GLN A 79 -10.20 6.38 12.16
CA GLN A 79 -9.06 7.16 12.66
C GLN A 79 -8.74 6.87 14.14
N SER A 80 -9.74 6.55 14.95
CA SER A 80 -9.51 6.19 16.35
C SER A 80 -8.82 4.83 16.46
N ASN A 81 -9.21 3.86 15.62
CA ASN A 81 -8.54 2.57 15.51
C ASN A 81 -7.09 2.73 15.04
N LEU A 82 -6.83 3.56 14.01
CA LEU A 82 -5.46 3.85 13.55
C LEU A 82 -4.56 4.33 14.70
N LYS A 83 -5.07 5.18 15.58
CA LYS A 83 -4.34 5.68 16.75
C LYS A 83 -4.12 4.57 17.78
N SER A 84 -5.19 3.92 18.23
CA SER A 84 -5.12 2.88 19.26
C SER A 84 -4.23 1.69 18.85
N MET A 85 -4.27 1.28 17.59
CA MET A 85 -3.41 0.21 17.06
C MET A 85 -1.94 0.63 16.95
N SER A 86 -1.68 1.92 16.67
CA SER A 86 -0.31 2.45 16.69
C SER A 86 0.27 2.51 18.12
N ASP A 87 -0.56 2.88 19.09
CA ASP A 87 -0.21 2.85 20.51
C ASP A 87 0.05 1.41 21.00
N HIS A 88 -0.75 0.44 20.53
CA HIS A 88 -0.54 -0.99 20.80
C HIS A 88 0.87 -1.45 20.38
N PHE A 89 1.33 -1.11 19.17
CA PHE A 89 2.69 -1.49 18.75
C PHE A 89 3.80 -0.87 19.59
N LYS A 90 3.56 0.32 20.15
CA LYS A 90 4.47 0.96 21.10
C LYS A 90 4.52 0.19 22.42
N GLN A 91 3.37 -0.22 22.94
CA GLN A 91 3.27 -1.01 24.18
C GLN A 91 3.89 -2.39 24.04
N GLU A 92 3.70 -3.04 22.89
CA GLU A 92 4.29 -4.33 22.54
C GLU A 92 5.80 -4.25 22.23
N ASN A 93 6.41 -3.06 22.28
CA ASN A 93 7.80 -2.82 21.93
C ASN A 93 8.17 -3.40 20.56
N ALA A 94 7.34 -3.13 19.55
CA ALA A 94 7.62 -3.59 18.19
C ALA A 94 9.00 -3.13 17.71
N ALA A 95 9.75 -4.04 17.10
CA ALA A 95 11.08 -3.75 16.57
C ALA A 95 11.01 -2.81 15.36
N LEU A 96 9.91 -2.89 14.60
CA LEU A 96 9.62 -2.11 13.42
C LEU A 96 8.12 -2.18 13.13
N THR A 97 7.56 -1.12 12.56
CA THR A 97 6.19 -1.08 12.05
C THR A 97 6.15 -0.87 10.54
N ILE A 98 5.14 -1.42 9.89
CA ILE A 98 4.86 -1.26 8.48
C ILE A 98 3.45 -0.69 8.35
N GLY A 99 3.32 0.48 7.74
CA GLY A 99 2.02 1.07 7.44
C GLY A 99 1.62 0.79 6.00
N ILE A 100 0.42 0.24 5.79
CA ILE A 100 -0.17 0.02 4.47
C ILE A 100 -1.19 1.14 4.19
N ALA A 101 -0.90 1.92 3.15
CA ALA A 101 -1.53 3.18 2.78
C ALA A 101 -1.20 4.38 3.70
N THR A 102 -1.37 5.59 3.15
CA THR A 102 -0.96 6.87 3.76
C THR A 102 -1.48 7.09 5.19
N PRO A 103 -2.77 6.86 5.51
CA PRO A 103 -3.28 7.11 6.87
C PRO A 103 -2.63 6.21 7.94
N ALA A 104 -2.38 4.94 7.62
CA ALA A 104 -1.68 4.03 8.52
C ALA A 104 -0.24 4.47 8.79
N VAL A 105 0.49 4.88 7.73
CA VAL A 105 1.86 5.37 7.88
C VAL A 105 1.91 6.66 8.69
N GLN A 106 0.99 7.61 8.44
CA GLN A 106 0.89 8.84 9.20
C GLN A 106 0.60 8.56 10.69
N SER A 107 -0.32 7.65 10.99
CA SER A 107 -0.63 7.27 12.37
C SER A 107 0.59 6.65 13.07
N LEU A 108 1.27 5.70 12.42
CA LEU A 108 2.50 5.10 12.97
C LEU A 108 3.60 6.15 13.18
N ALA A 109 3.80 7.05 12.21
CA ALA A 109 4.78 8.12 12.30
C ALA A 109 4.48 9.09 13.45
N ASN A 110 3.21 9.30 13.81
CA ASN A 110 2.82 10.23 14.86
C ASN A 110 2.72 9.57 16.25
N GLN A 111 2.25 8.32 16.34
CA GLN A 111 1.84 7.70 17.61
C GLN A 111 2.81 6.62 18.10
N ALA A 112 3.48 5.89 17.20
CA ALA A 112 4.31 4.73 17.55
C ALA A 112 5.69 5.08 18.17
N GLY A 113 5.84 6.27 18.78
CA GLY A 113 7.09 6.70 19.43
C GLY A 113 8.27 6.73 18.45
N ASN A 114 9.44 6.21 18.84
CA ASN A 114 10.63 6.20 17.98
C ASN A 114 10.79 4.92 17.14
N ILE A 115 9.74 4.09 17.05
CA ILE A 115 9.80 2.82 16.30
C ILE A 115 10.03 3.11 14.80
N PRO A 116 10.95 2.39 14.14
CA PRO A 116 11.12 2.43 12.69
C PRO A 116 9.81 2.19 11.94
N VAL A 117 9.47 3.05 10.98
CA VAL A 117 8.26 2.94 10.14
C VAL A 117 8.64 2.68 8.69
N ILE A 118 8.10 1.61 8.11
CA ILE A 118 8.22 1.30 6.69
C ILE A 118 6.91 1.59 5.97
N MET A 119 6.97 2.41 4.94
CA MET A 119 5.85 2.72 4.06
C MET A 119 5.57 1.56 3.10
N GLY A 120 4.34 1.06 3.10
CA GLY A 120 3.78 0.18 2.08
C GLY A 120 2.72 0.93 1.29
N ALA A 121 3.08 1.40 0.10
CA ALA A 121 2.20 2.13 -0.82
C ALA A 121 1.72 3.51 -0.32
N VAL A 122 2.64 4.48 -0.26
CA VAL A 122 2.31 5.90 -0.03
C VAL A 122 2.52 6.70 -1.31
N SER A 123 1.53 7.48 -1.75
CA SER A 123 1.62 8.17 -3.06
C SER A 123 2.55 9.38 -3.05
N ASP A 124 2.46 10.23 -2.02
CA ASP A 124 3.32 11.41 -1.84
C ASP A 124 3.94 11.47 -0.45
N PRO A 125 5.06 10.76 -0.22
CA PRO A 125 5.75 10.75 1.07
C PRO A 125 6.26 12.12 1.54
N ILE A 126 6.56 13.04 0.61
CA ILE A 126 7.05 14.37 0.95
C ILE A 126 5.87 15.28 1.33
N GLY A 127 4.83 15.30 0.50
CA GLY A 127 3.60 16.06 0.77
C GLY A 127 2.89 15.62 2.05
N ALA A 128 2.91 14.32 2.36
CA ALA A 128 2.41 13.78 3.62
C ALA A 128 3.33 14.01 4.83
N HIS A 129 4.44 14.75 4.66
CA HIS A 129 5.44 15.06 5.70
C HIS A 129 6.08 13.84 6.36
N LEU A 130 6.14 12.71 5.65
CA LEU A 130 6.69 11.46 6.16
C LEU A 130 8.21 11.39 5.99
N VAL A 131 8.75 11.98 4.92
CA VAL A 131 10.20 11.99 4.63
C VAL A 131 10.67 13.37 4.19
N LYS A 132 11.92 13.72 4.50
CA LYS A 132 12.53 14.99 4.02
C LYS A 132 12.87 14.95 2.53
N SER A 133 13.29 13.79 2.04
CA SER A 133 13.64 13.58 0.64
C SER A 133 13.55 12.10 0.28
N MET A 134 13.40 11.81 -1.02
CA MET A 134 13.34 10.43 -1.53
C MET A 134 14.67 9.70 -1.40
N THR A 135 15.81 10.39 -1.49
CA THR A 135 17.14 9.76 -1.45
C THR A 135 17.70 9.65 -0.04
N ARG A 136 17.36 10.59 0.85
CA ARG A 136 17.76 10.61 2.26
C ARG A 136 16.57 11.03 3.12
N PRO A 137 15.72 10.09 3.57
CA PRO A 137 14.51 10.41 4.33
C PRO A 137 14.79 11.17 5.63
N GLY A 138 15.91 10.89 6.30
CA GLY A 138 16.46 11.70 7.39
C GLY A 138 15.75 11.57 8.74
N GLY A 139 14.82 10.61 8.89
CA GLY A 139 14.07 10.38 10.12
C GLY A 139 13.82 8.89 10.36
N LYS A 140 12.72 8.58 11.05
CA LYS A 140 12.29 7.20 11.37
C LYS A 140 11.40 6.54 10.29
N VAL A 141 11.17 7.21 9.16
CA VAL A 141 10.33 6.71 8.06
C VAL A 141 11.15 6.50 6.78
N THR A 142 10.96 5.36 6.12
CA THR A 142 11.39 5.07 4.74
C THR A 142 10.39 4.07 4.13
N GLY A 143 10.58 3.60 2.90
CA GLY A 143 9.76 2.50 2.36
C GLY A 143 9.50 2.64 0.87
N VAL A 144 8.29 2.27 0.46
CA VAL A 144 7.90 2.21 -0.95
C VAL A 144 6.81 3.23 -1.25
N GLN A 145 7.09 4.05 -2.27
CA GLN A 145 6.15 4.98 -2.86
C GLN A 145 5.26 4.28 -3.89
N ASP A 146 3.95 4.54 -3.84
CA ASP A 146 3.00 4.18 -4.90
C ASP A 146 2.75 5.36 -5.84
N ARG A 147 3.60 5.54 -6.85
CA ARG A 147 3.43 6.59 -7.84
C ARG A 147 2.76 6.06 -9.10
N GLN A 148 1.49 6.39 -9.27
CA GLN A 148 0.72 6.02 -10.46
C GLN A 148 1.18 6.77 -11.72
N PRO A 149 1.15 6.12 -12.89
CA PRO A 149 1.57 6.73 -14.15
C PRO A 149 0.40 7.51 -14.78
N ILE A 150 -0.10 8.55 -14.10
CA ILE A 150 -1.29 9.33 -14.48
C ILE A 150 -1.27 9.77 -15.97
N PRO A 151 -0.16 10.29 -16.53
CA PRO A 151 -0.11 10.62 -17.96
C PRO A 151 -0.42 9.43 -18.88
N ALA A 152 0.03 8.23 -18.51
CA ALA A 152 -0.21 7.02 -19.29
C ALA A 152 -1.62 6.46 -19.08
N GLN A 153 -2.20 6.62 -17.88
CA GLN A 153 -3.60 6.28 -17.61
C GLN A 153 -4.56 7.19 -18.39
N LEU A 154 -4.31 8.51 -18.41
CA LEU A 154 -5.07 9.46 -19.24
C LEU A 154 -4.94 9.13 -20.73
N LYS A 155 -3.72 8.84 -21.21
CA LYS A 155 -3.50 8.42 -22.60
C LYS A 155 -4.27 7.15 -22.94
N LEU A 156 -4.28 6.15 -22.05
CA LEU A 156 -5.05 4.92 -22.25
C LEU A 156 -6.56 5.21 -22.34
N LEU A 157 -7.08 6.02 -21.41
CA LEU A 157 -8.48 6.45 -21.40
C LEU A 157 -8.86 7.11 -22.73
N GLN A 158 -8.10 8.09 -23.19
CA GLN A 158 -8.35 8.77 -24.48
C GLN A 158 -8.17 7.85 -25.69
N THR A 159 -7.27 6.87 -25.61
CA THR A 159 -7.09 5.92 -26.71
C THR A 159 -8.33 5.04 -26.87
N ILE A 160 -8.90 4.59 -25.75
CA ILE A 160 -10.12 3.77 -25.75
C ILE A 160 -11.37 4.62 -26.04
N LEU A 161 -11.43 5.83 -25.50
CA LEU A 161 -12.56 6.76 -25.66
C LEU A 161 -12.11 8.09 -26.30
N PRO A 162 -11.74 8.10 -27.59
CA PRO A 162 -11.18 9.29 -28.25
C PRO A 162 -12.16 10.48 -28.34
N LYS A 163 -13.46 10.22 -28.19
CA LYS A 163 -14.52 11.23 -28.21
C LYS A 163 -14.91 11.74 -26.81
N ALA A 164 -14.33 11.21 -25.73
CA ALA A 164 -14.61 11.67 -24.38
C ALA A 164 -14.00 13.07 -24.15
N LYS A 165 -14.85 14.01 -23.74
CA LYS A 165 -14.51 15.41 -23.43
C LYS A 165 -14.92 15.82 -22.01
N LYS A 166 -15.75 15.02 -21.33
CA LYS A 166 -16.16 15.25 -19.94
C LYS A 166 -15.84 14.03 -19.10
N ILE A 167 -14.88 14.15 -18.19
CA ILE A 167 -14.45 13.07 -17.28
C ILE A 167 -14.82 13.46 -15.85
N GLY A 168 -15.48 12.55 -15.14
CA GLY A 168 -15.67 12.67 -13.69
C GLY A 168 -14.50 12.07 -12.94
N VAL A 169 -14.05 12.70 -11.87
CA VAL A 169 -13.08 12.11 -10.94
C VAL A 169 -13.75 11.97 -9.59
N ILE A 170 -13.92 10.74 -9.12
CA ILE A 170 -14.46 10.44 -7.78
C ILE A 170 -13.32 10.11 -6.82
N TYR A 171 -13.26 10.81 -5.69
CA TYR A 171 -12.19 10.67 -4.69
C TYR A 171 -12.63 11.18 -3.31
N THR A 172 -11.89 10.82 -2.28
CA THR A 172 -12.14 11.19 -0.88
C THR A 172 -11.46 12.52 -0.58
N SER A 173 -12.23 13.55 -0.21
CA SER A 173 -11.69 14.90 -0.02
C SER A 173 -10.72 15.03 1.16
N SER A 174 -10.76 14.09 2.12
CA SER A 174 -9.85 14.02 3.26
C SER A 174 -8.59 13.20 2.99
N ASP A 175 -8.47 12.53 1.83
CA ASP A 175 -7.28 11.79 1.45
C ASP A 175 -6.37 12.68 0.57
N ASP A 176 -5.28 13.17 1.16
CA ASP A 176 -4.29 14.01 0.49
C ASP A 176 -3.70 13.33 -0.76
N SER A 177 -3.55 12.00 -0.73
CA SER A 177 -2.96 11.24 -1.84
C SER A 177 -3.90 11.27 -3.05
N SER A 178 -5.18 10.98 -2.84
CA SER A 178 -6.21 11.02 -3.89
C SER A 178 -6.42 12.44 -4.43
N THR A 179 -6.35 13.45 -3.55
CA THR A 179 -6.49 14.86 -3.90
C THR A 179 -5.34 15.34 -4.79
N ALA A 180 -4.10 14.98 -4.45
CA ALA A 180 -2.93 15.29 -5.27
C ALA A 180 -3.02 14.66 -6.67
N GLU A 181 -3.42 13.39 -6.76
CA GLU A 181 -3.59 12.69 -8.04
C GLU A 181 -4.74 13.29 -8.87
N TYR A 182 -5.85 13.71 -8.24
CA TYR A 182 -6.92 14.44 -8.92
C TYR A 182 -6.41 15.73 -9.56
N HIS A 183 -5.64 16.55 -8.83
CA HIS A 183 -5.12 17.81 -9.35
C HIS A 183 -4.16 17.59 -10.54
N GLU A 184 -3.31 16.57 -10.46
CA GLU A 184 -2.44 16.20 -11.58
C GLU A 184 -3.23 15.70 -12.79
N PHE A 185 -4.20 14.80 -12.60
CA PHE A 185 -5.06 14.31 -13.67
C PHE A 185 -5.84 15.45 -14.33
N LYS A 186 -6.44 16.34 -13.53
CA LYS A 186 -7.16 17.52 -14.00
C LYS A 186 -6.27 18.41 -14.86
N LYS A 187 -5.08 18.76 -14.37
CA LYS A 187 -4.11 19.59 -15.11
C LYS A 187 -3.76 18.97 -16.46
N LEU A 188 -3.47 17.66 -16.50
CA LEU A 188 -3.08 16.97 -17.72
C LEU A 188 -4.24 16.84 -18.73
N ALA A 189 -5.45 16.58 -18.25
CA ALA A 189 -6.64 16.42 -19.07
C ALA A 189 -7.12 17.77 -19.64
N GLU A 190 -7.15 18.82 -18.82
CA GLU A 190 -7.57 20.16 -19.25
C GLU A 190 -6.61 20.76 -20.27
N ALA A 191 -5.30 20.50 -20.15
CA ALA A 191 -4.31 20.86 -21.17
C ALA A 191 -4.59 20.22 -22.55
N GLN A 192 -5.44 19.19 -22.61
CA GLN A 192 -5.85 18.48 -23.83
C GLN A 192 -7.31 18.77 -24.21
N GLY A 193 -7.91 19.80 -23.63
CA GLY A 193 -9.29 20.22 -23.91
C GLY A 193 -10.36 19.26 -23.37
N ILE A 194 -10.04 18.47 -22.34
CA ILE A 194 -11.01 17.66 -21.61
C ILE A 194 -11.45 18.43 -20.36
N THR A 195 -12.76 18.59 -20.19
CA THR A 195 -13.35 19.09 -18.95
C THR A 195 -13.31 17.99 -17.88
N VAL A 196 -12.67 18.27 -16.75
CA VAL A 196 -12.66 17.37 -15.58
C VAL A 196 -13.59 17.92 -14.50
N ARG A 197 -14.49 17.08 -14.00
CA ARG A 197 -15.42 17.43 -12.91
C ARG A 197 -15.06 16.65 -11.64
N PRO A 198 -14.82 17.31 -10.51
CA PRO A 198 -14.60 16.64 -9.24
C PRO A 198 -15.92 16.11 -8.67
N TYR A 199 -15.86 14.96 -8.02
CA TYR A 199 -16.94 14.31 -7.30
C TYR A 199 -16.39 13.77 -5.98
N THR A 200 -16.50 14.56 -4.93
CA THR A 200 -15.89 14.21 -3.63
C THR A 200 -16.83 13.36 -2.78
N ILE A 201 -16.26 12.39 -2.07
CA ILE A 201 -16.91 11.62 -1.01
C ILE A 201 -16.19 11.84 0.32
N THR A 202 -16.86 11.50 1.41
CA THR A 202 -16.28 11.43 2.76
C THR A 202 -16.24 10.01 3.30
N SER A 203 -17.11 9.12 2.79
CA SER A 203 -17.18 7.71 3.14
C SER A 203 -17.74 6.86 1.99
N THR A 204 -17.71 5.54 2.15
CA THR A 204 -18.31 4.61 1.19
C THR A 204 -19.82 4.78 1.02
N ASN A 205 -20.51 5.33 2.03
CA ASN A 205 -21.95 5.57 1.98
C ASN A 205 -22.34 6.64 0.94
N ASP A 206 -21.42 7.55 0.61
CA ASP A 206 -21.68 8.64 -0.34
C ASP A 206 -21.60 8.17 -1.80
N ILE A 207 -20.95 7.01 -2.05
CA ILE A 207 -20.57 6.56 -3.39
C ILE A 207 -21.78 6.42 -4.32
N GLU A 208 -22.88 5.82 -3.84
CA GLU A 208 -24.06 5.61 -4.68
C GLU A 208 -24.67 6.93 -5.15
N GLN A 209 -24.91 7.86 -4.23
CA GLN A 209 -25.49 9.17 -4.53
C GLN A 209 -24.58 10.00 -5.44
N VAL A 210 -23.28 9.97 -5.19
CA VAL A 210 -22.30 10.67 -6.02
C VAL A 210 -22.22 10.05 -7.42
N ALA A 211 -22.26 8.73 -7.54
CA ALA A 211 -22.30 8.03 -8.83
C ALA A 211 -23.57 8.35 -9.63
N GLN A 212 -24.73 8.39 -8.98
CA GLN A 212 -25.98 8.85 -9.61
C GLN A 212 -25.86 10.30 -10.08
N THR A 213 -25.16 11.16 -9.33
CA THR A 213 -24.93 12.57 -9.72
C THR A 213 -24.01 12.68 -10.94
N MET A 214 -23.10 11.73 -11.16
CA MET A 214 -22.26 11.64 -12.37
C MET A 214 -23.05 11.22 -13.60
N ALA A 215 -24.13 10.45 -13.43
CA ALA A 215 -24.94 9.92 -14.53
C ALA A 215 -25.41 11.04 -15.49
N GLY A 216 -25.18 10.85 -16.78
CA GLY A 216 -25.53 11.83 -17.82
C GLY A 216 -24.68 13.11 -17.86
N LYS A 217 -23.77 13.33 -16.90
CA LYS A 217 -22.91 14.52 -16.83
C LYS A 217 -21.49 14.29 -17.34
N VAL A 218 -21.04 13.04 -17.33
CA VAL A 218 -19.69 12.63 -17.74
C VAL A 218 -19.75 11.44 -18.68
N GLN A 219 -18.69 11.24 -19.47
CA GLN A 219 -18.57 10.16 -20.45
C GLN A 219 -17.66 9.02 -19.97
N ALA A 220 -16.88 9.29 -18.93
CA ALA A 220 -16.05 8.31 -18.23
C ALA A 220 -15.83 8.80 -16.80
N VAL A 221 -15.57 7.85 -15.90
CA VAL A 221 -15.11 8.12 -14.54
C VAL A 221 -13.66 7.68 -14.41
N TYR A 222 -12.81 8.54 -13.86
CA TYR A 222 -11.48 8.17 -13.41
C TYR A 222 -11.49 8.05 -11.88
N VAL A 223 -10.86 7.00 -11.36
CA VAL A 223 -10.69 6.78 -9.91
C VAL A 223 -9.19 6.78 -9.62
N PRO A 224 -8.66 7.78 -8.88
CA PRO A 224 -7.26 7.79 -8.46
C PRO A 224 -6.98 6.67 -7.44
N THR A 225 -5.76 6.64 -6.89
CA THR A 225 -5.44 5.77 -5.74
C THR A 225 -6.18 6.26 -4.50
N ASP A 226 -7.39 5.75 -4.30
CA ASP A 226 -8.28 6.12 -3.21
C ASP A 226 -8.82 4.87 -2.50
N ASN A 227 -8.54 4.77 -1.19
CA ASN A 227 -8.87 3.57 -0.41
C ASN A 227 -10.38 3.44 -0.12
N THR A 228 -11.09 4.56 0.04
CA THR A 228 -12.54 4.59 0.27
C THR A 228 -13.30 4.17 -0.99
N VAL A 229 -12.91 4.69 -2.16
CA VAL A 229 -13.51 4.28 -3.43
C VAL A 229 -13.13 2.83 -3.75
N ALA A 230 -11.89 2.42 -3.48
CA ALA A 230 -11.47 1.03 -3.71
C ALA A 230 -12.25 0.02 -2.87
N SER A 231 -12.57 0.34 -1.60
CA SER A 231 -13.43 -0.52 -0.76
C SER A 231 -14.89 -0.51 -1.18
N GLY A 232 -15.39 0.61 -1.72
CA GLY A 232 -16.75 0.74 -2.23
C GLY A 232 -16.91 0.54 -3.74
N ILE A 233 -15.90 -0.04 -4.43
CA ILE A 233 -15.83 -0.04 -5.90
C ILE A 233 -17.02 -0.76 -6.55
N ALA A 234 -17.55 -1.81 -5.91
CA ALA A 234 -18.70 -2.55 -6.41
C ALA A 234 -19.96 -1.66 -6.50
N THR A 235 -20.17 -0.79 -5.51
CA THR A 235 -21.28 0.17 -5.48
C THR A 235 -21.13 1.21 -6.60
N LEU A 236 -19.92 1.74 -6.78
CA LEU A 236 -19.61 2.67 -7.88
C LEU A 236 -19.91 2.03 -9.24
N LEU A 237 -19.37 0.83 -9.47
CA LEU A 237 -19.52 0.12 -10.74
C LEU A 237 -20.98 -0.23 -11.05
N LYS A 238 -21.75 -0.67 -10.06
CA LYS A 238 -23.18 -0.93 -10.22
C LYS A 238 -23.92 0.31 -10.75
N ALA A 239 -23.69 1.46 -10.12
CA ALA A 239 -24.34 2.72 -10.50
C ALA A 239 -23.86 3.24 -11.86
N THR A 240 -22.55 3.20 -12.14
CA THR A 240 -22.01 3.68 -13.42
C THR A 240 -22.34 2.77 -14.59
N ASN A 241 -22.38 1.45 -14.39
CA ASN A 241 -22.76 0.49 -15.43
C ASN A 241 -24.23 0.65 -15.82
N ALA A 242 -25.13 0.88 -14.84
CA ALA A 242 -26.53 1.20 -15.13
C ALA A 242 -26.68 2.48 -15.99
N ALA A 243 -25.76 3.43 -15.84
CA ALA A 243 -25.68 4.64 -16.65
C ALA A 243 -24.83 4.50 -17.93
N LYS A 244 -24.28 3.31 -18.22
CA LYS A 244 -23.33 3.02 -19.31
C LYS A 244 -22.09 3.92 -19.30
N ILE A 245 -21.58 4.25 -18.11
CA ILE A 245 -20.38 5.07 -17.93
C ILE A 245 -19.21 4.16 -17.52
N PRO A 246 -18.15 4.06 -18.33
CA PRO A 246 -16.97 3.28 -17.98
C PRO A 246 -16.15 3.92 -16.87
N VAL A 247 -15.60 3.07 -15.99
CA VAL A 247 -14.70 3.46 -14.90
C VAL A 247 -13.27 3.07 -15.23
N PHE A 248 -12.34 4.02 -15.14
CA PHE A 248 -10.89 3.84 -15.30
C PHE A 248 -10.21 4.03 -13.94
N PRO A 249 -10.00 2.94 -13.17
CA PRO A 249 -9.38 3.04 -11.86
C PRO A 249 -7.85 3.06 -11.95
N ALA A 250 -7.18 3.53 -10.91
CA ALA A 250 -5.71 3.53 -10.82
C ALA A 250 -5.11 2.15 -10.50
N ALA A 251 -5.91 1.19 -10.03
CA ALA A 251 -5.43 -0.14 -9.62
C ALA A 251 -6.08 -1.27 -10.43
N ASP A 252 -5.30 -2.32 -10.70
CA ASP A 252 -5.74 -3.50 -11.45
C ASP A 252 -6.82 -4.31 -10.72
N THR A 253 -6.80 -4.31 -9.38
CA THR A 253 -7.81 -5.00 -8.56
C THR A 253 -9.21 -4.41 -8.79
N MET A 254 -9.32 -3.09 -8.98
CA MET A 254 -10.59 -2.46 -9.35
C MET A 254 -11.00 -2.78 -10.79
N VAL A 255 -10.04 -2.99 -11.70
CA VAL A 255 -10.33 -3.51 -13.06
C VAL A 255 -10.90 -4.93 -12.98
N LYS A 256 -10.34 -5.81 -12.13
CA LYS A 256 -10.91 -7.14 -11.86
C LYS A 256 -12.34 -7.08 -11.31
N SER A 257 -12.67 -6.07 -10.52
CA SER A 257 -14.02 -5.87 -9.98
C SER A 257 -15.04 -5.37 -11.00
N GLY A 258 -14.62 -4.96 -12.20
CA GLY A 258 -15.50 -4.47 -13.28
C GLY A 258 -15.10 -3.10 -13.85
N GLY A 259 -14.04 -2.47 -13.34
CA GLY A 259 -13.43 -1.32 -14.01
C GLY A 259 -12.93 -1.69 -15.41
N LEU A 260 -12.92 -0.74 -16.34
CA LEU A 260 -12.67 -1.01 -17.74
C LEU A 260 -11.19 -1.27 -18.04
N ALA A 261 -10.32 -0.35 -17.65
CA ALA A 261 -8.89 -0.48 -17.94
C ALA A 261 -8.03 0.39 -17.01
N THR A 262 -6.79 -0.01 -16.84
CA THR A 262 -5.76 0.81 -16.17
C THR A 262 -4.38 0.54 -16.70
N ARG A 263 -3.44 1.42 -16.33
CA ARG A 263 -2.02 1.14 -16.35
C ARG A 263 -1.48 1.39 -14.95
N CYS A 264 -0.96 0.36 -14.29
CA CYS A 264 -0.59 0.44 -12.88
C CYS A 264 0.63 -0.42 -12.56
N VAL A 265 1.13 -0.31 -11.33
CA VAL A 265 2.13 -1.23 -10.76
C VAL A 265 1.43 -2.44 -10.13
N SER A 266 2.17 -3.53 -9.94
CA SER A 266 1.72 -4.70 -9.17
C SER A 266 1.71 -4.37 -7.68
N GLN A 267 0.53 -4.51 -7.06
CA GLN A 267 0.36 -4.29 -5.62
C GLN A 267 1.11 -5.33 -4.78
N PHE A 268 1.16 -6.59 -5.26
CA PHE A 268 1.93 -7.64 -4.63
C PHE A 268 3.45 -7.36 -4.68
N ASP A 269 3.98 -6.93 -5.84
CA ASP A 269 5.42 -6.66 -5.98
C ASP A 269 5.85 -5.46 -5.13
N MET A 270 4.96 -4.47 -4.99
CA MET A 270 5.16 -3.36 -4.06
C MET A 270 5.24 -3.86 -2.62
N GLY A 271 4.33 -4.77 -2.22
CA GLY A 271 4.40 -5.45 -0.94
C GLY A 271 5.71 -6.21 -0.73
N VAL A 272 6.15 -7.00 -1.73
CA VAL A 272 7.43 -7.73 -1.67
C VAL A 272 8.61 -6.79 -1.47
N LEU A 273 8.63 -5.66 -2.18
CA LEU A 273 9.66 -4.64 -2.02
C LEU A 273 9.64 -4.03 -0.62
N THR A 274 8.45 -3.73 -0.07
CA THR A 274 8.26 -3.23 1.29
C THR A 274 8.77 -4.23 2.32
N GLY A 275 8.39 -5.50 2.22
CA GLY A 275 8.85 -6.57 3.11
C GLY A 275 10.36 -6.77 3.06
N LYS A 276 10.97 -6.70 1.87
CA LYS A 276 12.43 -6.75 1.72
C LYS A 276 13.12 -5.57 2.41
N MET A 277 12.59 -4.36 2.26
CA MET A 277 13.11 -3.20 2.96
C MET A 277 12.99 -3.36 4.48
N ALA A 278 11.86 -3.84 4.99
CA ALA A 278 11.67 -4.12 6.41
C ALA A 278 12.69 -5.15 6.94
N GLY A 279 12.89 -6.25 6.22
CA GLY A 279 13.89 -7.27 6.57
C GLY A 279 15.32 -6.71 6.60
N GLN A 280 15.69 -5.82 5.67
CA GLN A 280 16.99 -5.15 5.66
C GLN A 280 17.18 -4.21 6.86
N ILE A 281 16.14 -3.48 7.26
CA ILE A 281 16.19 -2.63 8.46
C ILE A 281 16.32 -3.47 9.72
N LEU A 282 15.58 -4.59 9.83
CA LEU A 282 15.73 -5.53 10.95
C LEU A 282 17.15 -6.12 11.04
N LYS A 283 17.85 -6.27 9.90
CA LYS A 283 19.27 -6.69 9.83
C LYS A 283 20.26 -5.57 10.16
N GLY A 284 19.81 -4.38 10.54
CA GLY A 284 20.65 -3.27 10.98
C GLY A 284 20.99 -2.23 9.90
N LYS A 285 20.35 -2.28 8.73
CA LYS A 285 20.51 -1.21 7.74
C LYS A 285 19.95 0.11 8.29
N ASN A 286 20.69 1.20 8.11
CA ASN A 286 20.29 2.51 8.61
C ASN A 286 19.05 3.04 7.87
N LEU A 287 17.96 3.23 8.61
CA LEU A 287 16.69 3.70 8.06
C LEU A 287 16.78 5.12 7.51
N ALA A 288 17.39 6.04 8.25
CA ALA A 288 17.40 7.47 7.91
C ALA A 288 18.13 7.77 6.59
N THR A 289 19.05 6.88 6.17
CA THR A 289 19.79 6.99 4.91
C THR A 289 19.32 6.00 3.84
N THR A 290 18.32 5.16 4.14
CA THR A 290 17.76 4.22 3.15
C THR A 290 16.79 4.97 2.23
N PRO A 291 17.07 5.06 0.91
CA PRO A 291 16.18 5.75 -0.02
C PRO A 291 14.78 5.14 -0.07
N VAL A 292 13.78 5.99 -0.27
CA VAL A 292 12.44 5.56 -0.67
C VAL A 292 12.54 4.94 -2.06
N LYS A 293 11.91 3.78 -2.23
CA LYS A 293 11.90 3.04 -3.50
C LYS A 293 10.53 3.11 -4.15
N ARG A 294 10.45 2.69 -5.41
CA ARG A 294 9.21 2.52 -6.16
C ARG A 294 9.33 1.31 -7.08
N VAL A 295 8.21 0.65 -7.34
CA VAL A 295 8.10 -0.29 -8.46
C VAL A 295 8.00 0.54 -9.74
N THR A 296 8.80 0.20 -10.75
CA THR A 296 8.86 0.94 -12.03
C THR A 296 8.32 0.13 -13.21
N SER A 297 7.99 -1.14 -13.00
CA SER A 297 7.32 -1.96 -14.01
C SER A 297 5.82 -1.67 -13.96
N TYR A 298 5.32 -1.09 -15.05
CA TYR A 298 3.90 -0.80 -15.23
C TYR A 298 3.30 -1.74 -16.25
N GLU A 299 2.12 -2.27 -15.93
CA GLU A 299 1.35 -3.15 -16.79
C GLU A 299 0.04 -2.51 -17.19
N THR A 300 -0.41 -2.77 -18.42
CA THR A 300 -1.75 -2.38 -18.86
C THR A 300 -2.73 -3.53 -18.57
N VAL A 301 -3.82 -3.25 -17.88
CA VAL A 301 -4.86 -4.23 -17.54
C VAL A 301 -6.16 -3.80 -18.16
N ILE A 302 -6.84 -4.71 -18.85
CA ILE A 302 -8.12 -4.45 -19.52
C ILE A 302 -9.12 -5.49 -19.09
N ASN A 303 -10.36 -5.07 -18.84
CA ASN A 303 -11.49 -5.96 -18.62
C ASN A 303 -12.31 -6.04 -19.90
N GLN A 304 -12.17 -7.16 -20.62
CA GLN A 304 -12.88 -7.38 -21.87
C GLN A 304 -14.39 -7.51 -21.63
N LYS A 305 -14.78 -8.21 -20.56
CA LYS A 305 -16.20 -8.35 -20.18
C LYS A 305 -16.86 -6.99 -19.92
N ALA A 306 -16.20 -6.11 -19.18
CA ALA A 306 -16.71 -4.75 -18.95
C ALA A 306 -16.80 -3.94 -20.25
N ALA A 307 -15.85 -4.11 -21.17
CA ALA A 307 -15.89 -3.47 -22.49
C ALA A 307 -17.11 -3.96 -23.29
N ASP A 308 -17.37 -5.26 -23.31
CA ASP A 308 -18.48 -5.88 -24.02
C ASP A 308 -19.83 -5.43 -23.44
N GLU A 309 -19.99 -5.47 -22.11
CA GLU A 309 -21.20 -5.02 -21.39
C GLU A 309 -21.52 -3.54 -21.66
N LEU A 310 -20.49 -2.70 -21.78
CA LEU A 310 -20.61 -1.27 -22.06
C LEU A 310 -20.64 -0.93 -23.55
N ASN A 311 -20.55 -1.92 -24.45
CA ASN A 311 -20.44 -1.74 -25.90
C ASN A 311 -19.27 -0.83 -26.31
N ILE A 312 -18.12 -0.99 -25.64
CA ILE A 312 -16.89 -0.23 -25.89
C ILE A 312 -15.93 -1.08 -26.71
N HIS A 313 -15.59 -0.61 -27.91
CA HIS A 313 -14.55 -1.23 -28.71
C HIS A 313 -13.16 -0.90 -28.16
N ILE A 314 -12.38 -1.92 -27.79
CA ILE A 314 -10.98 -1.76 -27.41
C ILE A 314 -10.12 -1.71 -28.68
N PRO A 315 -9.42 -0.61 -28.98
CA PRO A 315 -8.63 -0.49 -30.21
C PRO A 315 -7.50 -1.52 -30.29
N ASN A 316 -7.21 -2.02 -31.49
CA ASN A 316 -6.13 -3.01 -31.71
C ASN A 316 -4.76 -2.58 -31.17
N GLN A 317 -4.42 -1.29 -31.26
CA GLN A 317 -3.17 -0.75 -30.70
C GLN A 317 -3.06 -0.95 -29.18
N VAL A 318 -4.20 -0.89 -28.48
CA VAL A 318 -4.27 -1.11 -27.03
C VAL A 318 -4.08 -2.61 -26.72
N LEU A 319 -4.76 -3.49 -27.46
CA LEU A 319 -4.62 -4.95 -27.32
C LEU A 319 -3.18 -5.42 -27.59
N GLN A 320 -2.53 -4.86 -28.62
CA GLN A 320 -1.13 -5.15 -28.94
C GLN A 320 -0.17 -4.68 -27.83
N ALA A 321 -0.42 -3.52 -27.23
CA ALA A 321 0.38 -3.05 -26.10
C ALA A 321 0.23 -3.96 -24.87
N VAL A 322 -0.96 -4.50 -24.65
CA VAL A 322 -1.25 -5.45 -23.55
C VAL A 322 -0.49 -6.76 -23.74
N HIS A 323 -0.46 -7.32 -24.95
CA HIS A 323 0.30 -8.55 -25.23
C HIS A 323 1.80 -8.44 -24.94
N LYS A 324 2.37 -7.23 -24.95
CA LYS A 324 3.79 -7.00 -24.64
C LYS A 324 4.04 -6.87 -23.13
N LYS A 325 3.21 -6.12 -22.41
CA LYS A 325 3.35 -5.83 -20.97
C LYS A 325 2.00 -5.50 -20.34
N GLY A 326 1.18 -6.52 -20.14
CA GLY A 326 -0.17 -6.38 -19.63
C GLY A 326 -0.96 -7.68 -19.59
N ARG A 327 -2.23 -7.57 -19.22
CA ARG A 327 -3.16 -8.69 -19.16
C ARG A 327 -4.59 -8.28 -19.54
N ILE A 328 -5.30 -9.21 -20.17
CA ILE A 328 -6.72 -9.10 -20.47
C ILE A 328 -7.48 -10.00 -19.51
N ILE A 329 -8.37 -9.39 -18.72
CA ILE A 329 -9.32 -10.09 -17.87
C ILE A 329 -10.54 -10.40 -18.75
N LYS A 330 -10.91 -11.67 -18.81
CA LYS A 330 -12.07 -12.18 -19.55
C LYS A 330 -13.24 -12.39 -18.61
#